data_AF-A0AAD6LYP1-F1
#
_entry.id   AF-A0AAD6LYP1-F1
#
_cell.length_a   1.000
_cell.length_b   1.000
_cell.length_c   1.000
_cell.angle_alpha   90.00
_cell.angle_beta   90.00
_cell.angle_gamma   90.00
#
_symmetry.space_group_name_H-M   'P 1'
#
loop_
_entity.id
_entity.type
_entity.pdbx_description
1 polymer ?
#
loop_
_entity_poly.entity_id
_entity_poly.type
_entity_poly.pdbx_seq_one_letter_code
_entity_poly.pdbx_strand_id
1 'polypeptide(L)'
;MYLRDFRWEVDSERAKDARSKPLNVLKNETVDVPYSDNTYCNPSYDFSTREVVDIIASHPEHDIVIGIDTLGKEELLIHISRVLNIKGTHIFSSFYKKIWVWPERLQTMHILRFHDTFTTKTSLTRV
;
A
#
# COMPACT_ATOMS: atom_id res chain seq x y z
N MET A 1 19.41 -14.48 12.61
CA MET A 1 18.63 -13.82 11.52
C MET A 1 17.94 -12.60 12.09
N TYR A 2 17.82 -11.50 11.34
CA TYR A 2 17.17 -10.28 11.83
C TYR A 2 16.06 -9.87 10.84
N LEU A 3 14.80 -10.02 11.24
CA LEU A 3 13.65 -9.80 10.34
C LEU A 3 13.34 -8.32 10.12
N ARG A 4 13.69 -7.45 11.09
CA ARG A 4 13.22 -6.04 11.14
C ARG A 4 11.70 -5.99 10.96
N ASP A 5 11.19 -4.85 10.51
CA ASP A 5 9.78 -4.62 10.22
C ASP A 5 9.34 -5.49 9.04
N PHE A 6 8.75 -6.64 9.34
CA PHE A 6 8.31 -7.62 8.35
C PHE A 6 6.92 -8.12 8.68
N ARG A 7 6.00 -7.98 7.72
CA ARG A 7 4.66 -8.57 7.80
C ARG A 7 4.66 -9.91 7.08
N TRP A 8 4.38 -10.98 7.81
CA TRP A 8 4.19 -12.30 7.21
C TRP A 8 2.86 -12.36 6.45
N GLU A 9 2.92 -12.76 5.19
CA GLU A 9 1.77 -12.93 4.30
C GLU A 9 1.89 -14.28 3.57
N VAL A 10 0.74 -14.92 3.29
CA VAL A 10 0.72 -16.28 2.71
C VAL A 10 0.32 -16.27 1.24
N ASP A 11 -0.61 -15.41 0.84
CA ASP A 11 -1.36 -15.60 -0.40
C ASP A 11 -0.86 -14.77 -1.58
N SER A 12 -0.19 -13.64 -1.34
CA SER A 12 0.25 -12.75 -2.41
C SER A 12 1.51 -13.28 -3.11
N GLU A 13 1.62 -13.08 -4.43
CA GLU A 13 2.81 -13.48 -5.20
C GLU A 13 4.07 -12.79 -4.65
N ARG A 14 3.94 -11.52 -4.29
CA ARG A 14 4.97 -10.75 -3.58
C ARG A 14 5.37 -11.41 -2.26
N ALA A 15 4.43 -11.97 -1.50
CA ALA A 15 4.72 -12.66 -0.26
C ALA A 15 5.40 -14.03 -0.47
N LYS A 16 5.05 -14.76 -1.53
CA LYS A 16 5.81 -15.96 -1.94
C LYS A 16 7.26 -15.60 -2.27
N ASP A 17 7.46 -14.56 -3.07
CA ASP A 17 8.79 -14.04 -3.40
C ASP A 17 9.57 -13.61 -2.15
N ALA A 18 8.93 -12.82 -1.27
CA ALA A 18 9.56 -12.33 -0.05
C ALA A 18 9.96 -13.46 0.90
N ARG A 19 9.18 -14.54 0.98
CA ARG A 19 9.49 -15.73 1.79
C ARG A 19 10.56 -16.63 1.15
N SER A 20 10.59 -16.71 -0.17
CA SER A 20 11.60 -17.50 -0.88
C SER A 20 13.02 -16.96 -0.66
N LYS A 21 13.17 -15.65 -0.55
CA LYS A 21 14.48 -14.99 -0.35
C LYS A 21 15.25 -15.50 0.88
N PRO A 22 14.70 -15.44 2.10
CA PRO A 22 15.40 -15.97 3.27
C PRO A 22 15.60 -17.48 3.20
N LEU A 23 14.64 -18.25 2.69
CA LEU A 23 14.79 -19.71 2.51
C LEU A 23 15.96 -20.06 1.57
N ASN A 24 16.08 -19.33 0.46
CA ASN A 24 17.16 -19.51 -0.52
C ASN A 24 18.53 -19.11 0.04
N VAL A 25 18.59 -18.06 0.87
CA VAL A 25 19.84 -17.60 1.50
C VAL A 25 20.28 -18.56 2.61
N LEU A 26 19.33 -19.05 3.40
CA LEU A 26 19.62 -19.95 4.52
C LEU A 26 20.02 -21.36 4.05
N LYS A 27 19.63 -21.81 2.85
CA LYS A 27 20.04 -23.13 2.30
C LYS A 27 19.83 -24.31 3.27
N ASN A 28 18.75 -24.27 4.05
CA ASN A 28 18.43 -25.22 5.14
C ASN A 28 19.39 -25.21 6.34
N GLU A 29 20.24 -24.19 6.48
CA GLU A 29 21.00 -23.93 7.70
C GLU A 29 20.07 -23.52 8.85
N THR A 30 20.45 -23.90 10.07
CA THR A 30 19.71 -23.54 11.27
C THR A 30 19.98 -22.10 11.68
N VAL A 31 18.95 -21.41 12.17
CA VAL A 31 19.08 -20.08 12.77
C VAL A 31 19.07 -20.22 14.28
N ASP A 32 20.20 -19.97 14.94
CA ASP A 32 20.32 -20.12 16.39
C ASP A 32 19.49 -19.08 17.16
N VAL A 33 19.54 -17.83 16.71
CA VAL A 33 18.82 -16.72 17.33
C VAL A 33 18.09 -15.90 16.26
N PRO A 34 16.75 -16.02 16.17
CA PRO A 34 15.93 -15.16 15.33
C PRO A 34 15.53 -13.90 16.10
N TYR A 35 15.95 -12.74 15.60
CA TYR A 35 15.42 -11.45 16.05
C TYR A 35 14.21 -11.10 15.19
N SER A 36 13.02 -11.16 15.80
CA SER A 36 11.74 -10.87 15.15
C SER A 36 11.22 -9.49 15.54
N ASP A 37 10.55 -8.83 14.61
CA ASP A 37 9.62 -7.76 14.94
C ASP A 37 8.43 -8.33 15.72
N ASN A 38 8.14 -7.72 16.86
CA ASN A 38 7.08 -8.11 17.79
C ASN A 38 6.05 -7.00 17.99
N THR A 39 6.03 -5.98 17.12
CA THR A 39 5.12 -4.83 17.17
C THR A 39 3.66 -5.25 17.39
N TYR A 40 3.25 -6.38 16.80
CA TYR A 40 1.89 -6.92 16.91
C TYR A 40 1.82 -8.31 17.56
N CYS A 41 2.76 -8.68 18.44
CA CYS A 41 2.77 -9.98 19.12
C CYS A 41 1.80 -10.03 20.31
N ASN A 42 0.52 -9.72 20.07
CA ASN A 42 -0.56 -9.83 21.05
C ASN A 42 -1.78 -10.47 20.39
N PRO A 43 -2.37 -11.54 20.97
CA PRO A 43 -3.51 -12.24 20.39
C PRO A 43 -4.77 -11.38 20.26
N SER A 44 -4.87 -10.26 20.98
CA SER A 44 -5.97 -9.31 20.85
C SER A 44 -5.87 -8.45 19.57
N TYR A 45 -4.74 -8.48 18.87
CA TYR A 45 -4.59 -7.77 17.60
C TYR A 45 -5.09 -8.63 16.44
N ASP A 46 -6.27 -8.27 15.96
CA ASP A 46 -6.85 -8.78 14.72
C ASP A 46 -7.11 -7.60 13.77
N PHE A 47 -6.55 -7.68 12.56
CA PHE A 47 -6.57 -6.58 11.60
C PHE A 47 -7.40 -6.96 10.38
N SER A 48 -8.56 -6.33 10.22
CA SER A 48 -9.34 -6.45 8.99
C SER A 48 -8.59 -5.80 7.83
N THR A 49 -8.69 -6.39 6.64
CA THR A 49 -7.84 -6.01 5.50
C THR A 49 -8.46 -4.97 4.57
N ARG A 50 -9.74 -4.54 4.73
CA ARG A 50 -10.48 -3.96 3.58
C ARG A 50 -11.50 -2.84 3.83
N GLU A 51 -11.52 -2.18 4.98
CA GLU A 51 -12.62 -1.23 5.28
C GLU A 51 -12.48 0.16 4.63
N VAL A 52 -11.26 0.63 4.38
CA VAL A 52 -11.03 2.05 3.99
C VAL A 52 -11.63 2.39 2.62
N VAL A 53 -11.57 1.48 1.66
CA VAL A 53 -12.03 1.75 0.29
C VAL A 53 -13.55 1.91 0.24
N ASP A 54 -14.27 1.10 1.00
CA ASP A 54 -15.74 1.16 1.05
C ASP A 54 -16.21 2.45 1.71
N ILE A 55 -15.52 2.92 2.75
CA ILE A 55 -15.77 4.23 3.38
C ILE A 55 -15.56 5.37 2.39
N ILE A 56 -14.47 5.35 1.61
CA ILE A 56 -14.22 6.39 0.60
C ILE A 56 -15.28 6.36 -0.51
N ALA A 57 -15.67 5.16 -0.94
CA ALA A 57 -16.67 4.98 -1.97
C ALA A 57 -18.08 5.42 -1.53
N SER A 58 -18.42 5.30 -0.25
CA SER A 58 -19.72 5.72 0.28
C SER A 58 -19.86 7.25 0.43
N HIS A 59 -18.78 8.01 0.28
CA HIS A 59 -18.77 9.47 0.40
C HIS A 59 -18.23 10.13 -0.88
N PRO A 60 -18.96 10.09 -2.01
CA PRO A 60 -18.48 10.59 -3.29
C PRO A 60 -18.27 12.12 -3.33
N GLU A 61 -19.01 12.86 -2.51
CA GLU A 61 -18.96 14.34 -2.47
C GLU A 61 -17.92 14.90 -1.49
N HIS A 62 -17.17 14.03 -0.79
CA HIS A 62 -16.16 14.46 0.16
C HIS A 62 -14.77 14.43 -0.47
N ASP A 63 -13.99 15.46 -0.15
CA ASP A 63 -12.54 15.41 -0.28
C ASP A 63 -11.97 14.56 0.86
N ILE A 64 -11.04 13.67 0.54
CA ILE A 64 -10.48 12.69 1.46
C ILE A 64 -9.00 12.96 1.64
N VAL A 65 -8.58 13.13 2.89
CA VAL A 65 -7.17 13.28 3.24
C VAL A 65 -6.68 12.00 3.91
N ILE A 66 -5.65 11.37 3.34
CA ILE A 66 -5.03 10.16 3.89
C ILE A 66 -3.66 10.53 4.48
N GLY A 67 -3.54 10.44 5.81
CA GLY A 67 -2.27 10.59 6.51
C GLY A 67 -1.37 9.38 6.31
N ILE A 68 -0.18 9.59 5.75
CA ILE A 68 0.81 8.53 5.50
C ILE A 68 2.19 9.02 5.90
N ASP A 69 2.95 8.12 6.50
CA ASP A 69 4.36 8.34 6.84
C ASP A 69 5.24 8.45 5.58
N THR A 70 6.55 8.58 5.76
CA THR A 70 7.52 8.82 4.68
C THR A 70 7.50 7.75 3.58
N LEU A 71 7.44 6.46 3.94
CA LEU A 71 7.42 5.31 3.03
C LEU A 71 6.47 4.23 3.55
N GLY A 72 5.82 3.51 2.63
CA GLY A 72 4.87 2.46 2.93
C GLY A 72 3.44 2.82 2.53
N LYS A 73 2.59 1.79 2.48
CA LYS A 73 1.15 1.87 2.12
C LYS A 73 0.87 2.29 0.67
N GLU A 74 1.86 2.30 -0.22
CA GLU A 74 1.69 2.64 -1.64
C GLU A 74 0.68 1.70 -2.34
N GLU A 75 0.70 0.41 -1.99
CA GLU A 75 -0.25 -0.57 -2.55
C GLU A 75 -1.70 -0.25 -2.16
N LEU A 76 -1.92 0.26 -0.94
CA LEU A 76 -3.25 0.72 -0.51
C LEU A 76 -3.71 1.90 -1.36
N LEU A 77 -2.84 2.86 -1.62
CA LEU A 77 -3.16 4.01 -2.48
C LEU A 77 -3.46 3.58 -3.91
N ILE A 78 -2.64 2.69 -4.48
CA ILE A 78 -2.89 2.14 -5.82
C ILE A 78 -4.23 1.41 -5.86
N HIS A 79 -4.55 0.63 -4.82
CA HIS A 79 -5.83 -0.06 -4.71
C HIS A 79 -7.01 0.93 -4.62
N ILE A 80 -6.90 1.99 -3.82
CA ILE A 80 -7.89 3.07 -3.75
C ILE A 80 -8.10 3.71 -5.12
N SER A 81 -7.03 4.13 -5.79
CA SER A 81 -7.09 4.70 -7.14
C SER A 81 -7.82 3.76 -8.12
N ARG A 82 -7.50 2.46 -8.11
CA ARG A 82 -8.17 1.46 -8.97
C ARG A 82 -9.65 1.30 -8.68
N VAL A 83 -10.05 1.20 -7.41
CA VAL A 83 -11.47 1.00 -7.07
C VAL A 83 -12.31 2.23 -7.36
N LEU A 84 -11.78 3.43 -7.08
CA LEU A 84 -12.45 4.68 -7.45
C LEU A 84 -12.58 4.84 -8.97
N ASN A 85 -11.61 4.34 -9.74
CA ASN A 85 -11.70 4.30 -11.20
C ASN A 85 -12.81 3.38 -11.73
N ILE A 86 -13.10 2.27 -11.06
CA ILE A 86 -14.11 1.29 -11.49
C ILE A 86 -15.54 1.78 -11.21
N LYS A 87 -15.76 2.51 -10.12
CA LYS A 87 -17.10 2.98 -9.71
C LYS A 87 -17.54 4.30 -10.37
N GLY A 88 -16.68 4.95 -11.17
CA GLY A 88 -16.99 6.19 -11.89
C GLY A 88 -17.79 5.98 -13.18
N THR A 89 -19.13 5.99 -13.07
CA THR A 89 -20.12 5.79 -14.16
C THR A 89 -20.25 6.97 -15.13
N HIS A 90 -19.16 7.54 -15.66
CA HIS A 90 -19.25 8.50 -16.78
C HIS A 90 -18.12 8.31 -17.80
N ILE A 91 -18.52 8.07 -19.06
CA ILE A 91 -17.73 7.78 -20.26
C ILE A 91 -16.65 8.85 -20.61
N PHE A 92 -16.55 9.93 -19.84
CA PHE A 92 -15.56 11.01 -20.03
C PHE A 92 -14.41 11.05 -19.01
N SER A 93 -14.35 10.14 -18.03
CA SER A 93 -13.41 10.23 -16.90
C SER A 93 -12.07 9.49 -17.13
N SER A 94 -11.20 10.02 -18.00
CA SER A 94 -9.76 9.65 -17.96
C SER A 94 -8.93 10.59 -17.08
N PHE A 95 -9.54 11.63 -16.50
CA PHE A 95 -8.87 12.70 -15.77
C PHE A 95 -8.80 12.48 -14.25
N TYR A 96 -9.76 11.77 -13.63
CA TYR A 96 -9.85 11.57 -12.17
C TYR A 96 -9.09 10.33 -11.64
N LYS A 97 -8.01 9.92 -12.32
CA LYS A 97 -7.37 8.61 -12.12
C LYS A 97 -6.23 8.59 -11.10
N LYS A 98 -5.83 9.75 -10.59
CA LYS A 98 -4.59 9.91 -9.82
C LYS A 98 -4.89 10.19 -8.35
N ILE A 99 -3.92 9.96 -7.47
CA ILE A 99 -3.97 10.38 -6.06
C ILE A 99 -3.08 11.60 -5.90
N TRP A 100 -3.56 12.59 -5.16
CA TRP A 100 -2.80 13.79 -4.88
C TRP A 100 -1.75 13.50 -3.81
N VAL A 101 -0.54 13.98 -4.06
CA VAL A 101 0.57 13.91 -3.11
C VAL A 101 1.38 15.20 -3.18
N TRP A 102 2.05 15.53 -2.07
CA TRP A 102 3.02 16.62 -2.04
C TRP A 102 4.16 16.39 -3.05
N PRO A 103 4.74 17.46 -3.62
CA PRO A 103 5.81 17.35 -4.63
C PRO A 103 6.98 16.45 -4.23
N GLU A 104 7.38 16.48 -2.96
CA GLU A 104 8.47 15.68 -2.39
C GLU A 104 8.12 14.19 -2.41
N ARG A 105 6.86 13.85 -2.09
CA ARG A 105 6.38 12.46 -2.16
C ARG A 105 6.27 11.99 -3.60
N LEU A 106 5.87 12.86 -4.54
CA LEU A 106 5.82 12.50 -5.97
C LEU A 106 7.20 12.06 -6.49
N GLN A 107 8.29 12.71 -6.05
CA GLN A 107 9.65 12.28 -6.39
C GLN A 107 9.95 10.87 -5.87
N THR A 108 9.54 10.57 -4.63
CA THR A 108 9.66 9.22 -4.05
C THR A 108 8.86 8.20 -4.87
N MET A 109 7.64 8.53 -5.29
CA MET A 109 6.82 7.65 -6.13
C MET A 109 7.47 7.36 -7.48
N HIS A 110 8.15 8.34 -8.09
CA HIS A 110 8.91 8.12 -9.32
C HIS A 110 10.11 7.18 -9.13
N ILE A 111 10.85 7.30 -8.01
CA ILE A 111 11.95 6.39 -7.68
C ILE A 111 11.43 4.96 -7.50
N LEU A 112 10.25 4.82 -6.89
CA LEU A 112 9.53 3.55 -6.73
C LEU A 112 8.82 3.06 -8.01
N ARG A 113 8.98 3.78 -9.14
CA ARG A 113 8.41 3.46 -10.47
C ARG A 113 6.88 3.56 -10.57
N PHE A 114 6.24 4.35 -9.72
CA PHE A 114 4.81 4.67 -9.78
C PHE A 114 4.54 6.00 -10.50
N HIS A 115 4.74 6.03 -11.82
CA HIS A 115 4.69 7.28 -12.60
C HIS A 115 3.27 7.80 -12.87
N ASP A 116 2.30 6.91 -13.05
CA ASP A 116 0.98 7.31 -13.57
C ASP A 116 -0.12 7.41 -12.50
N THR A 117 0.13 6.92 -11.29
CA THR A 117 -0.89 6.83 -10.23
C THR A 117 -0.96 8.10 -9.37
N PHE A 118 0.10 8.90 -9.31
CA PHE A 118 0.21 10.03 -8.39
C PHE A 118 0.31 11.37 -9.13
N THR A 119 -0.14 12.45 -8.49
CA THR A 119 -0.10 13.81 -9.05
C THR A 119 0.01 14.88 -7.96
N THR A 120 0.46 16.07 -8.33
CA THR A 120 0.41 17.28 -7.49
C THR A 120 -0.75 18.21 -7.84
N LYS A 121 -1.56 17.86 -8.85
CA LYS A 121 -2.69 18.66 -9.32
C LYS A 121 -3.96 18.29 -8.54
N THR A 122 -4.40 19.16 -7.65
CA THR A 122 -5.62 18.96 -6.86
C THR A 122 -6.89 18.94 -7.70
N SER A 123 -6.90 19.56 -8.88
CA SER A 123 -8.06 19.52 -9.79
C SER A 123 -8.32 18.15 -10.43
N LEU A 124 -7.39 17.21 -10.30
CA LEU A 124 -7.46 15.88 -10.93
C LEU A 124 -7.92 14.77 -9.99
N THR A 125 -8.20 15.07 -8.72
CA THR A 125 -8.52 14.06 -7.72
C THR A 125 -9.14 14.69 -6.49
N ARG A 126 -9.99 13.92 -5.81
CA ARG A 126 -10.56 14.25 -4.50
C ARG A 126 -9.84 13.55 -3.33
N VAL A 127 -8.84 12.72 -3.65
CA VAL A 127 -7.99 11.96 -2.70
C VAL A 127 -6.54 12.35 -2.90
#